data_AF-A0A8H4FIB2-F1
#
_entry.id   AF-A0A8H4FIB2-F1
#
_cell.length_a   1.000
_cell.length_b   1.000
_cell.length_c   1.000
_cell.angle_alpha   90.00
_cell.angle_beta   90.00
_cell.angle_gamma   90.00
#
_symmetry.space_group_name_H-M   'P 1'
#
loop_
_entity.id
_entity.type
_entity.pdbx_description
1 polymer ?
#
loop_
_entity_poly.entity_id
_entity_poly.type
_entity_poly.pdbx_seq_one_letter_code
_entity_poly.pdbx_strand_id
1 'polypeptide(L)'
;MTGPAHLEEHKSVKLSTHAVFFIGTPHQGAEGVDLAQILTKVLSLFSNTNDTPLQDLKRNSDRLVDLQRQYNAISHEFKTVFYYETRPMSIPLRGRLLNPTQVVPEFSAVVFGAANAEAIPLDADHSTMVKFTGPKDDNFLNVATMLHLYCTEATARIIRNWENWSSIREHHIQHESSSNIGQIPKEFKTGVTFKNIWNRHFTGRNQTLESMDHLLRREPDQLETRVAVIYGPGGIGKTQLALEYVRRQQQHYGSVFWIDAHRPDTFKTSVKECVNHILSHYKVRGITDSPRFGFLKEYMDLGRAKEAFLAWLAYEENKSWLLIIDNLDDPESVSLKEILPSTIWGSVLVTSRRSDLAVSWNSIEVPLMNHDESFGLLMRSSNSYPETGTEEHRSAEAIIQRLAHLPLAISQAGAYIAMHHSRIPFKTYLDLYEKYPRDILSRRARMVDWDMKDDTVLTTWEISFAAVQKKMPEAATMLLISGNLAPQRISHELFAYGGFFSGKLNPSIT
;
A
#
# COMPACT_ATOMS: atom_id res chain seq x y z
N MET A 1 -16.75 16.22 -10.19
CA MET A 1 -17.07 15.08 -11.06
C MET A 1 -15.82 14.70 -11.83
N THR A 2 -14.93 13.91 -11.23
CA THR A 2 -13.74 13.32 -11.88
C THR A 2 -13.51 11.96 -11.24
N GLY A 3 -14.46 11.05 -11.50
CA GLY A 3 -14.30 9.60 -11.33
C GLY A 3 -14.00 8.94 -12.69
N PRO A 4 -14.27 7.64 -12.89
CA PRO A 4 -13.43 6.58 -13.49
C PRO A 4 -12.89 6.75 -14.93
N ALA A 5 -13.22 7.83 -15.64
CA ALA A 5 -12.92 8.00 -17.07
C ALA A 5 -11.42 7.90 -17.40
N HIS A 6 -10.55 8.36 -16.50
CA HIS A 6 -9.10 8.30 -16.70
C HIS A 6 -8.52 6.86 -16.66
N LEU A 7 -9.21 5.90 -16.04
CA LEU A 7 -8.74 4.51 -15.92
C LEU A 7 -9.13 3.68 -17.14
N GLU A 8 -10.29 3.94 -17.73
CA GLU A 8 -10.79 3.20 -18.89
C GLU A 8 -9.98 3.49 -20.16
N GLU A 9 -9.54 4.73 -20.35
CA GLU A 9 -8.64 5.12 -21.45
C GLU A 9 -7.27 4.42 -21.35
N HIS A 10 -6.70 4.31 -20.15
CA HIS A 10 -5.42 3.62 -19.96
C HIS A 10 -5.53 2.12 -20.26
N LYS A 11 -6.67 1.51 -19.92
CA LYS A 11 -6.96 0.11 -20.22
C LYS A 11 -7.16 -0.14 -21.71
N SER A 12 -7.92 0.72 -22.41
CA SER A 12 -8.15 0.57 -23.85
C SER A 12 -6.84 0.70 -24.63
N VAL A 13 -5.96 1.63 -24.22
CA VAL A 13 -4.60 1.76 -24.73
C VAL A 13 -3.82 0.47 -24.50
N LYS A 14 -3.82 -0.07 -23.27
CA LYS A 14 -3.11 -1.32 -22.93
C LYS A 14 -3.58 -2.50 -23.79
N LEU A 15 -4.88 -2.77 -23.84
CA LEU A 15 -5.45 -3.90 -24.58
C LEU A 15 -5.24 -3.78 -26.10
N SER A 16 -5.16 -2.55 -26.60
CA SER A 16 -4.98 -2.24 -28.02
C SER A 16 -3.53 -2.00 -28.44
N THR A 17 -2.56 -2.18 -27.53
CA THR A 17 -1.14 -2.04 -27.85
C THR A 17 -0.52 -3.41 -28.03
N HIS A 18 0.13 -3.63 -29.18
CA HIS A 18 0.88 -4.85 -29.47
C HIS A 18 2.39 -4.65 -29.31
N ALA A 19 2.92 -3.52 -29.81
CA ALA A 19 4.34 -3.23 -29.81
C ALA A 19 4.64 -1.76 -29.47
N VAL A 20 5.80 -1.50 -28.88
CA VAL A 20 6.31 -0.17 -28.53
C VAL A 20 7.70 0.01 -29.15
N PHE A 21 7.89 1.14 -29.83
CA PHE A 21 9.13 1.48 -30.53
C PHE A 21 9.76 2.72 -29.87
N PHE A 22 10.92 2.53 -29.26
CA PHE A 22 11.73 3.63 -28.75
C PHE A 22 12.85 3.91 -29.75
N ILE A 23 12.92 5.14 -30.25
CA ILE A 23 13.96 5.55 -31.20
C ILE A 23 14.75 6.69 -30.58
N GLY A 24 16.00 6.43 -30.20
CA GLY A 24 16.85 7.45 -29.58
C GLY A 24 16.35 7.91 -28.21
N THR A 25 15.81 7.02 -27.39
CA THR A 25 15.34 7.36 -26.03
C THR A 25 16.37 6.94 -24.98
N PRO A 26 17.00 7.88 -24.23
CA PRO A 26 17.99 7.54 -23.20
C PRO A 26 17.30 7.14 -21.90
N HIS A 27 17.04 5.85 -21.72
CA HIS A 27 16.42 5.33 -20.51
C HIS A 27 17.37 5.33 -19.31
N GLN A 28 18.64 4.97 -19.47
CA GLN A 28 19.60 4.80 -18.34
C GLN A 28 20.45 6.03 -18.00
N GLY A 29 20.38 7.11 -18.78
CA GLY A 29 21.32 8.22 -18.69
C GLY A 29 22.73 7.88 -19.23
N ALA A 30 23.73 8.76 -19.05
CA ALA A 30 25.10 8.64 -19.57
C ALA A 30 26.14 9.09 -18.53
N GLU A 31 27.38 8.57 -18.64
CA GLU A 31 28.50 8.90 -17.74
C GLU A 31 29.30 10.11 -18.27
N GLY A 32 29.58 11.09 -17.41
CA GLY A 32 30.50 12.20 -17.74
C GLY A 32 29.97 13.28 -18.69
N VAL A 33 28.70 13.21 -19.11
CA VAL A 33 28.10 14.14 -20.07
C VAL A 33 26.72 14.60 -19.60
N ASP A 34 26.48 15.92 -19.61
CA ASP A 34 25.18 16.50 -19.24
C ASP A 34 24.13 16.27 -20.34
N LEU A 35 23.51 15.08 -20.32
CA LEU A 35 22.46 14.66 -21.25
C LEU A 35 21.32 15.68 -21.35
N ALA A 36 20.99 16.36 -20.25
CA ALA A 36 19.98 17.41 -20.26
C ALA A 36 20.38 18.54 -21.22
N GLN A 37 21.64 19.00 -21.18
CA GLN A 37 22.13 20.02 -22.10
C GLN A 37 22.20 19.52 -23.55
N ILE A 38 22.56 18.25 -23.76
CA ILE A 38 22.59 17.65 -25.10
C ILE A 38 21.18 17.57 -25.68
N LEU A 39 20.23 17.01 -24.93
CA LEU A 39 18.82 16.90 -25.34
C LEU A 39 18.21 18.27 -25.57
N THR A 40 18.49 19.27 -24.73
CA THR A 40 18.04 20.66 -24.94
C THR A 40 18.53 21.20 -26.29
N LYS A 41 19.79 20.96 -26.62
CA LYS A 41 20.38 21.43 -27.88
C LYS A 41 19.84 20.69 -29.10
N VAL A 42 19.72 19.36 -29.01
CA VAL A 42 19.06 18.56 -30.03
C VAL A 42 17.66 19.10 -30.24
N LEU A 43 16.83 19.18 -29.20
CA LEU A 43 15.46 19.70 -29.27
C LEU A 43 15.41 21.11 -29.87
N SER A 44 16.33 22.01 -29.52
CA SER A 44 16.40 23.36 -30.10
C SER A 44 16.70 23.40 -31.61
N LEU A 45 17.29 22.35 -32.18
CA LEU A 45 17.48 22.22 -33.63
C LEU A 45 16.19 21.77 -34.34
N PHE A 46 15.20 21.30 -33.59
CA PHE A 46 13.97 20.68 -34.09
C PHE A 46 12.68 21.42 -33.71
N SER A 47 12.63 22.14 -32.58
CA SER A 47 11.45 22.87 -32.11
C SER A 47 11.79 24.12 -31.27
N ASN A 48 10.87 25.10 -31.24
CA ASN A 48 10.88 26.22 -30.30
C ASN A 48 10.01 25.88 -29.09
N THR A 49 10.56 25.43 -27.96
CA THR A 49 9.74 25.09 -26.78
C THR A 49 10.41 25.26 -25.42
N ASN A 50 9.55 25.46 -24.42
CA ASN A 50 9.75 25.87 -23.02
C ASN A 50 10.66 24.97 -22.16
N ASP A 51 11.46 25.62 -21.32
CA ASP A 51 12.41 25.04 -20.38
C ASP A 51 11.74 24.53 -19.08
N THR A 52 11.31 23.26 -19.00
CA THR A 52 11.47 22.32 -17.84
C THR A 52 10.64 21.02 -17.97
N PRO A 53 11.03 19.89 -17.32
CA PRO A 53 12.22 19.69 -16.49
C PRO A 53 13.15 18.60 -17.05
N LEU A 54 14.19 19.03 -17.77
CA LEU A 54 15.33 18.17 -18.14
C LEU A 54 16.16 17.69 -16.94
N GLN A 55 15.83 18.14 -15.71
CA GLN A 55 16.47 17.68 -14.48
C GLN A 55 16.18 16.19 -14.20
N ASP A 56 15.03 15.69 -14.65
CA ASP A 56 14.60 14.30 -14.44
C ASP A 56 15.36 13.30 -15.30
N LEU A 57 16.08 13.76 -16.35
CA LEU A 57 16.86 12.93 -17.28
C LEU A 57 18.31 12.68 -16.82
N LYS A 58 18.69 13.17 -15.64
CA LYS A 58 20.01 12.87 -15.06
C LYS A 58 20.09 11.40 -14.70
N ARG A 59 21.24 10.78 -14.98
CA ARG A 59 21.56 9.42 -14.53
C ARG A 59 21.38 9.34 -13.00
N ASN A 60 20.64 8.33 -12.53
CA ASN A 60 20.21 8.14 -11.13
C ASN A 60 19.10 9.10 -10.62
N SER A 61 18.29 9.67 -11.51
CA SER A 61 17.02 10.27 -11.11
C SER A 61 16.09 9.19 -10.54
N ASP A 62 15.62 9.35 -9.30
CA ASP A 62 14.66 8.43 -8.66
C ASP A 62 13.42 8.23 -9.54
N ARG A 63 12.98 9.30 -10.22
CA ARG A 63 11.84 9.27 -11.14
C ARG A 63 12.09 8.39 -12.38
N LEU A 64 13.30 8.42 -12.96
CA LEU A 64 13.63 7.56 -14.10
C LEU A 64 13.71 6.09 -13.68
N VAL A 65 14.27 5.81 -12.50
CA VAL A 65 14.34 4.45 -11.95
C VAL A 65 12.94 3.89 -11.70
N ASP A 66 12.03 4.69 -11.15
CA ASP A 66 10.65 4.26 -10.94
C ASP A 66 9.87 4.07 -12.24
N LEU A 67 10.06 4.94 -13.25
CA LEU A 67 9.46 4.76 -14.58
C LEU A 67 9.93 3.47 -15.25
N GLN A 68 11.24 3.18 -15.21
CA GLN A 68 11.79 1.92 -15.74
C GLN A 68 11.22 0.71 -14.99
N ARG A 69 11.10 0.79 -13.66
CA ARG A 69 10.52 -0.29 -12.84
C ARG A 69 9.06 -0.55 -13.22
N GLN A 70 8.26 0.49 -13.40
CA GLN A 70 6.87 0.38 -13.83
C GLN A 70 6.76 -0.23 -15.24
N TYR A 71 7.61 0.20 -16.18
CA TYR A 71 7.66 -0.38 -17.52
C TYR A 71 8.01 -1.87 -17.49
N ASN A 72 9.03 -2.26 -16.73
CA ASN A 72 9.44 -3.66 -16.61
C ASN A 72 8.32 -4.57 -16.13
N ALA A 73 7.50 -4.12 -15.18
CA ALA A 73 6.36 -4.90 -14.67
C ALA A 73 5.37 -5.32 -15.76
N ILE A 74 5.21 -4.50 -16.81
CA ILE A 74 4.27 -4.74 -17.90
C ILE A 74 4.95 -5.10 -19.24
N SER A 75 6.28 -5.03 -19.31
CA SER A 75 7.05 -5.20 -20.55
C SER A 75 6.76 -6.51 -21.29
N HIS A 76 6.51 -7.59 -20.54
CA HIS A 76 6.19 -8.91 -21.10
C HIS A 76 4.89 -8.95 -21.92
N GLU A 77 4.01 -7.97 -21.72
CA GLU A 77 2.72 -7.89 -22.40
C GLU A 77 2.83 -7.34 -23.84
N PHE A 78 3.92 -6.64 -24.14
CA PHE A 78 4.19 -5.96 -25.41
C PHE A 78 5.45 -6.52 -26.09
N LYS A 79 5.57 -6.29 -27.40
CA LYS A 79 6.86 -6.36 -28.11
C LYS A 79 7.55 -5.00 -28.00
N THR A 80 8.82 -4.97 -27.64
CA THR A 80 9.55 -3.70 -27.52
C THR A 80 10.74 -3.68 -28.48
N VAL A 81 10.92 -2.58 -29.21
CA VAL A 81 12.14 -2.34 -30.01
C VAL A 81 12.82 -1.07 -29.54
N PHE A 82 14.08 -1.20 -29.17
CA PHE A 82 14.95 -0.10 -28.76
C PHE A 82 15.95 0.20 -29.89
N TYR A 83 15.75 1.29 -30.60
CA TYR A 83 16.70 1.78 -31.61
C TYR A 83 17.71 2.75 -30.99
N TYR A 84 18.99 2.48 -31.25
CA TYR A 84 20.11 3.28 -30.75
C TYR A 84 21.03 3.72 -31.89
N GLU A 85 21.76 4.82 -31.66
CA GLU A 85 22.67 5.38 -32.67
C GLU A 85 24.05 4.72 -32.62
N THR A 86 24.68 4.54 -33.78
CA THR A 86 26.06 4.05 -33.87
C THR A 86 27.07 5.13 -34.23
N ARG A 87 26.64 6.26 -34.83
CA ARG A 87 27.56 7.34 -35.21
C ARG A 87 27.57 8.44 -34.15
N PRO A 88 28.76 8.89 -33.70
CA PRO A 88 28.86 9.97 -32.75
C PRO A 88 28.49 11.31 -33.39
N MET A 89 27.82 12.17 -32.63
CA MET A 89 27.50 13.54 -33.02
C MET A 89 28.54 14.52 -32.48
N SER A 90 28.90 15.51 -33.29
CA SER A 90 29.67 16.68 -32.83
C SER A 90 28.73 17.79 -32.37
N ILE A 91 28.74 18.09 -31.06
CA ILE A 91 27.87 19.11 -30.47
C ILE A 91 28.71 20.34 -30.08
N PRO A 92 28.39 21.54 -30.60
CA PRO A 92 29.05 22.77 -30.16
C PRO A 92 28.58 23.17 -28.74
N LEU A 93 29.51 23.31 -27.78
CA LEU A 93 29.22 23.70 -26.40
C LEU A 93 30.07 24.90 -25.95
N ARG A 94 29.41 26.04 -25.65
CA ARG A 94 30.06 27.30 -25.20
C ARG A 94 31.27 27.71 -26.08
N GLY A 95 31.11 27.65 -27.41
CA GLY A 95 32.16 28.05 -28.36
C GLY A 95 33.33 27.07 -28.52
N ARG A 96 33.25 25.85 -27.94
CA ARG A 96 34.18 24.74 -28.20
C ARG A 96 33.41 23.52 -28.71
N LEU A 97 33.99 22.76 -29.65
CA LEU A 97 33.45 21.45 -30.02
C LEU A 97 33.68 20.48 -28.86
N LEU A 98 32.62 19.79 -28.43
CA LEU A 98 32.77 18.60 -27.60
C LEU A 98 33.39 17.47 -28.43
N ASN A 99 34.02 16.52 -27.75
CA ASN A 99 34.43 15.29 -28.39
C ASN A 99 33.19 14.59 -28.99
N PRO A 100 33.28 14.08 -30.22
CA PRO A 100 32.20 13.33 -30.83
C PRO A 100 31.70 12.23 -29.88
N THR A 101 30.41 12.25 -29.55
CA THR A 101 29.82 11.35 -28.55
C THR A 101 28.49 10.82 -29.09
N GLN A 102 28.19 9.56 -28.79
CA GLN A 102 26.86 8.98 -29.00
C GLN A 102 25.92 9.49 -27.91
N VAL A 103 24.83 10.15 -28.28
CA VAL A 103 23.82 10.68 -27.37
C VAL A 103 23.04 9.54 -26.72
N VAL A 104 22.61 8.55 -27.51
CA VAL A 104 21.90 7.36 -27.03
C VAL A 104 22.59 6.08 -27.52
N PRO A 105 23.70 5.67 -26.87
CA PRO A 105 24.33 4.38 -27.12
C PRO A 105 23.44 3.23 -26.62
N GLU A 106 23.73 1.99 -27.06
CA GLU A 106 22.95 0.80 -26.73
C GLU A 106 22.61 0.66 -25.24
N PHE A 107 23.61 0.80 -24.36
CA PHE A 107 23.41 0.69 -22.91
C PHE A 107 22.46 1.76 -22.35
N SER A 108 22.33 2.91 -23.02
CA SER A 108 21.41 3.98 -22.63
C SER A 108 20.02 3.77 -23.21
N ALA A 109 19.93 3.14 -24.39
CA ALA A 109 18.69 2.89 -25.11
C ALA A 109 17.84 1.74 -24.53
N VAL A 110 18.42 0.87 -23.71
CA VAL A 110 17.74 -0.34 -23.23
C VAL A 110 17.27 -0.18 -21.79
N VAL A 111 16.01 -0.57 -21.53
CA VAL A 111 15.52 -0.75 -20.17
C VAL A 111 15.99 -2.10 -19.64
N PHE A 112 16.83 -2.09 -18.60
CA PHE A 112 17.40 -3.32 -18.05
C PHE A 112 16.28 -4.22 -17.49
N GLY A 113 16.20 -5.47 -17.98
CA GLY A 113 15.20 -6.45 -17.54
C GLY A 113 13.85 -6.37 -18.27
N ALA A 114 13.73 -5.57 -19.33
CA ALA A 114 12.53 -5.56 -20.16
C ALA A 114 12.33 -6.93 -20.83
N ALA A 115 11.17 -7.53 -20.60
CA ALA A 115 10.77 -8.77 -21.25
C ALA A 115 10.31 -8.48 -22.69
N ASN A 116 10.56 -9.43 -23.61
CA ASN A 116 10.17 -9.33 -25.02
C ASN A 116 10.67 -8.06 -25.73
N ALA A 117 11.93 -7.71 -25.50
CA ALA A 117 12.58 -6.54 -26.08
C ALA A 117 13.77 -6.88 -26.99
N GLU A 118 13.95 -6.10 -28.06
CA GLU A 118 15.09 -6.17 -28.98
C GLU A 118 15.78 -4.81 -29.06
N ALA A 119 17.12 -4.79 -29.10
CA ALA A 119 17.91 -3.59 -29.31
C ALA A 119 18.53 -3.63 -30.71
N ILE A 120 18.28 -2.58 -31.51
CA ILE A 120 18.68 -2.55 -32.92
C ILE A 120 19.51 -1.28 -33.20
N PRO A 121 20.75 -1.42 -33.73
CA PRO A 121 21.55 -0.26 -34.13
C PRO A 121 20.98 0.40 -35.38
N LEU A 122 21.01 1.73 -35.42
CA LEU A 122 20.85 2.52 -36.65
C LEU A 122 22.17 3.20 -36.99
N ASP A 123 22.61 3.06 -38.24
CA ASP A 123 23.85 3.68 -38.74
C ASP A 123 23.65 5.18 -39.03
N ALA A 124 23.42 5.92 -37.96
CA ALA A 124 23.09 7.33 -37.96
C ALA A 124 23.59 7.97 -36.65
N ASP A 125 23.62 9.30 -36.63
CA ASP A 125 23.74 10.05 -35.39
C ASP A 125 22.34 10.41 -34.84
N HIS A 126 22.28 10.90 -33.61
CA HIS A 126 21.02 11.25 -32.95
C HIS A 126 20.11 12.20 -33.75
N SER A 127 20.68 13.09 -34.57
CA SER A 127 19.92 14.09 -35.33
C SER A 127 19.38 13.56 -36.66
N THR A 128 19.87 12.40 -37.09
CA THR A 128 19.60 11.80 -38.40
C THR A 128 18.96 10.42 -38.32
N MET A 129 18.89 9.79 -37.14
CA MET A 129 18.38 8.42 -36.98
C MET A 129 16.90 8.21 -37.37
N VAL A 130 16.12 9.28 -37.52
CA VAL A 130 14.74 9.26 -38.05
C VAL A 130 14.57 10.06 -39.35
N LYS A 131 15.66 10.56 -39.93
CA LYS A 131 15.67 11.35 -41.18
C LYS A 131 16.18 10.51 -42.33
N PHE A 132 15.35 9.60 -42.78
CA PHE A 132 15.71 8.69 -43.86
C PHE A 132 15.84 9.42 -45.19
N THR A 133 16.84 9.03 -45.99
CA THR A 133 17.11 9.63 -47.30
C THR A 133 16.12 9.18 -48.38
N GLY A 134 15.39 8.09 -48.13
CA GLY A 134 14.32 7.58 -48.99
C GLY A 134 14.01 6.10 -48.72
N PRO A 135 13.14 5.47 -49.54
CA PRO A 135 12.69 4.09 -49.32
C PRO A 135 13.76 2.99 -49.43
N LYS A 136 14.96 3.33 -49.93
CA LYS A 136 16.10 2.42 -50.08
C LYS A 136 17.16 2.62 -48.99
N ASP A 137 16.94 3.53 -48.06
CA ASP A 137 17.81 3.76 -46.92
C ASP A 137 17.79 2.53 -46.00
N ASP A 138 18.96 2.02 -45.61
CA ASP A 138 19.05 0.78 -44.81
C ASP A 138 18.37 0.93 -43.43
N ASN A 139 18.47 2.12 -42.81
CA ASN A 139 17.81 2.40 -41.53
C ASN A 139 16.29 2.49 -41.73
N PHE A 140 15.82 3.08 -42.84
CA PHE A 140 14.40 3.07 -43.19
C PHE A 140 13.87 1.66 -43.38
N LEU A 141 14.57 0.84 -44.17
CA LEU A 141 14.16 -0.53 -44.44
C LEU A 141 14.10 -1.35 -43.16
N ASN A 142 15.05 -1.16 -42.23
CA ASN A 142 15.03 -1.83 -40.93
C ASN A 142 13.79 -1.43 -40.11
N VAL A 143 13.59 -0.13 -39.88
CA VAL A 143 12.46 0.38 -39.09
C VAL A 143 11.12 0.00 -39.72
N ALA A 144 11.00 0.15 -41.05
CA ALA A 144 9.79 -0.21 -41.79
C ALA A 144 9.50 -1.71 -41.74
N THR A 145 10.53 -2.57 -41.79
CA THR A 145 10.37 -4.02 -41.70
C THR A 145 9.84 -4.43 -40.33
N MET A 146 10.42 -3.91 -39.24
CA MET A 146 9.96 -4.20 -37.88
C MET A 146 8.55 -3.67 -37.63
N LEU A 147 8.25 -2.45 -38.09
CA LEU A 147 6.90 -1.89 -38.02
C LEU A 147 5.91 -2.77 -38.79
N HIS A 148 6.24 -3.17 -40.02
CA HIS A 148 5.37 -4.01 -40.83
C HIS A 148 5.12 -5.36 -40.15
N LEU A 149 6.17 -6.02 -39.67
CA LEU A 149 6.09 -7.30 -38.95
C LEU A 149 5.10 -7.20 -37.78
N TYR A 150 5.30 -6.27 -36.85
CA TYR A 150 4.40 -6.15 -35.70
C TYR A 150 3.01 -5.62 -36.07
N CYS A 151 2.87 -4.77 -37.08
CA CYS A 151 1.54 -4.37 -37.57
C CYS A 151 0.76 -5.57 -38.14
N THR A 152 1.42 -6.51 -38.82
CA THR A 152 0.75 -7.71 -39.35
C THR A 152 0.28 -8.65 -38.22
N GLU A 153 1.00 -8.69 -37.10
CA GLU A 153 0.62 -9.48 -35.92
C GLU A 153 -0.40 -8.78 -35.01
N ALA A 154 -0.45 -7.44 -35.06
CA ALA A 154 -1.20 -6.61 -34.12
C ALA A 154 -2.69 -6.94 -34.10
N THR A 155 -3.35 -7.06 -35.26
CA THR A 155 -4.80 -7.28 -35.32
C THR A 155 -5.23 -8.54 -34.57
N ALA A 156 -4.58 -9.67 -34.84
CA ALA A 156 -4.91 -10.94 -34.18
C ALA A 156 -4.59 -10.91 -32.68
N ARG A 157 -3.49 -10.25 -32.29
CA ARG A 157 -3.12 -10.09 -30.88
C ARG A 157 -4.11 -9.21 -30.13
N ILE A 158 -4.48 -8.07 -30.69
CA ILE A 158 -5.42 -7.12 -30.08
C ILE A 158 -6.79 -7.77 -29.95
N ILE A 159 -7.30 -8.42 -30.99
CA ILE A 159 -8.56 -9.17 -30.92
C ILE A 159 -8.49 -10.21 -29.80
N ARG A 160 -7.42 -11.01 -29.74
CA ARG A 160 -7.23 -12.00 -28.66
C ARG A 160 -7.16 -11.37 -27.27
N ASN A 161 -6.52 -10.21 -27.12
CA ASN A 161 -6.47 -9.49 -25.84
C ASN A 161 -7.87 -9.08 -25.39
N TRP A 162 -8.68 -8.54 -26.31
CA TRP A 162 -10.06 -8.15 -26.06
C TRP A 162 -11.00 -9.35 -25.88
N GLU A 163 -10.81 -10.46 -26.61
CA GLU A 163 -11.56 -11.71 -26.46
C GLU A 163 -11.23 -12.40 -25.14
N ASN A 164 -9.97 -12.51 -24.77
CA ASN A 164 -9.56 -13.02 -23.46
C ASN A 164 -10.19 -12.19 -22.35
N TRP A 165 -10.16 -10.85 -22.49
CA TRP A 165 -10.80 -9.95 -21.54
C TRP A 165 -12.32 -10.15 -21.48
N SER A 166 -12.99 -10.27 -22.64
CA SER A 166 -14.43 -10.51 -22.72
C SER A 166 -14.84 -11.89 -22.20
N SER A 167 -14.03 -12.92 -22.45
CA SER A 167 -14.24 -14.28 -21.95
C SER A 167 -14.07 -14.36 -20.44
N ILE A 168 -13.02 -13.71 -19.89
CA ILE A 168 -12.87 -13.53 -18.45
C ILE A 168 -14.11 -12.82 -17.88
N ARG A 169 -14.60 -11.77 -18.55
CA ARG A 169 -15.80 -11.04 -18.14
C ARG A 169 -17.07 -11.91 -18.19
N GLU A 170 -17.31 -12.64 -19.27
CA GLU A 170 -18.50 -13.49 -19.46
C GLU A 170 -18.50 -14.68 -18.50
N HIS A 171 -17.36 -15.37 -18.34
CA HIS A 171 -17.19 -16.41 -17.35
C HIS A 171 -17.43 -15.89 -15.92
N HIS A 172 -17.07 -14.64 -15.62
CA HIS A 172 -17.38 -14.05 -14.32
C HIS A 172 -18.85 -13.75 -14.11
N ILE A 173 -19.50 -13.11 -15.09
CA ILE A 173 -20.92 -12.75 -15.01
C ILE A 173 -21.77 -14.02 -14.81
N GLN A 174 -21.38 -15.14 -15.41
CA GLN A 174 -22.09 -16.42 -15.25
C GLN A 174 -21.84 -17.12 -13.90
N HIS A 175 -20.72 -16.86 -13.22
CA HIS A 175 -20.32 -17.55 -11.98
C HIS A 175 -20.48 -16.72 -10.69
N GLU A 176 -20.76 -15.42 -10.74
CA GLU A 176 -20.91 -14.55 -9.56
C GLU A 176 -22.34 -14.43 -8.98
N SER A 177 -23.33 -15.12 -9.55
CA SER A 177 -24.66 -15.27 -8.92
C SER A 177 -24.62 -16.00 -7.56
N SER A 178 -23.46 -16.54 -7.17
CA SER A 178 -23.18 -16.98 -5.80
C SER A 178 -21.67 -16.96 -5.56
N SER A 179 -21.22 -16.17 -4.58
CA SER A 179 -19.83 -16.15 -4.08
C SER A 179 -19.45 -17.52 -3.50
N ASN A 180 -19.15 -18.49 -4.36
CA ASN A 180 -18.94 -19.88 -3.97
C ASN A 180 -17.46 -20.13 -3.67
N ILE A 181 -17.02 -19.61 -2.52
CA ILE A 181 -15.67 -19.84 -1.99
C ILE A 181 -15.37 -21.33 -1.81
N GLY A 182 -16.40 -22.18 -1.71
CA GLY A 182 -16.28 -23.63 -1.79
C GLY A 182 -15.52 -24.15 -3.01
N GLN A 183 -15.49 -23.42 -4.13
CA GLN A 183 -14.83 -23.82 -5.38
C GLN A 183 -13.37 -23.39 -5.48
N ILE A 184 -12.87 -22.46 -4.64
CA ILE A 184 -11.45 -22.10 -4.65
C ILE A 184 -10.62 -23.30 -4.18
N PRO A 185 -9.66 -23.81 -4.98
CA PRO A 185 -8.83 -24.94 -4.58
C PRO A 185 -8.11 -24.67 -3.26
N LYS A 186 -8.00 -25.70 -2.41
CA LYS A 186 -7.45 -25.54 -1.05
C LYS A 186 -6.00 -25.05 -1.02
N GLU A 187 -5.26 -25.26 -2.11
CA GLU A 187 -3.91 -24.72 -2.29
C GLU A 187 -3.86 -23.19 -2.38
N PHE A 188 -4.94 -22.53 -2.80
CA PHE A 188 -5.00 -21.07 -2.99
C PHE A 188 -5.72 -20.35 -1.84
N LYS A 189 -6.21 -21.10 -0.84
CA LYS A 189 -6.75 -20.59 0.42
C LYS A 189 -5.68 -20.59 1.50
N THR A 190 -4.86 -19.53 1.56
CA THR A 190 -3.79 -19.44 2.56
C THR A 190 -4.31 -19.03 3.94
N GLY A 191 -5.59 -18.65 4.07
CA GLY A 191 -6.16 -18.17 5.33
C GLY A 191 -5.63 -16.78 5.69
N VAL A 192 -5.51 -16.49 6.98
CA VAL A 192 -5.17 -15.16 7.51
C VAL A 192 -3.69 -15.10 7.90
N THR A 193 -2.96 -14.06 7.48
CA THR A 193 -1.51 -13.94 7.73
C THR A 193 -1.12 -13.27 9.05
N PHE A 194 -2.09 -12.88 9.89
CA PHE A 194 -1.83 -12.18 11.15
C PHE A 194 -2.36 -12.94 12.37
N LYS A 195 -1.74 -12.72 13.53
CA LYS A 195 -2.21 -13.27 14.82
C LYS A 195 -3.58 -12.67 15.13
N ASN A 196 -4.61 -13.52 15.10
CA ASN A 196 -6.00 -13.12 15.23
C ASN A 196 -6.35 -12.79 16.70
N ILE A 197 -5.93 -11.63 17.19
CA ILE A 197 -6.28 -11.16 18.54
C ILE A 197 -7.63 -10.45 18.44
N TRP A 198 -8.70 -11.18 18.77
CA TRP A 198 -10.04 -10.62 18.78
C TRP A 198 -10.22 -9.62 19.91
N ASN A 199 -10.65 -8.41 19.56
CA ASN A 199 -11.06 -7.42 20.53
C ASN A 199 -12.46 -7.75 21.06
N ARG A 200 -12.52 -8.42 22.22
CA ARG A 200 -13.78 -8.78 22.89
C ARG A 200 -14.61 -7.56 23.32
N HIS A 201 -14.00 -6.38 23.39
CA HIS A 201 -14.67 -5.13 23.75
C HIS A 201 -15.18 -4.36 22.53
N PHE A 202 -14.88 -4.79 21.29
CA PHE A 202 -15.38 -4.13 20.08
C PHE A 202 -16.90 -4.04 20.11
N THR A 203 -17.45 -2.85 19.86
CA THR A 203 -18.91 -2.60 19.87
C THR A 203 -19.30 -1.61 18.79
N GLY A 204 -20.52 -1.75 18.29
CA GLY A 204 -21.10 -0.81 17.33
C GLY A 204 -20.47 -0.86 15.94
N ARG A 205 -20.46 0.32 15.30
CA ARG A 205 -19.88 0.62 13.99
C ARG A 205 -20.51 -0.12 12.82
N ASN A 206 -21.75 -0.57 12.98
CA ASN A 206 -22.44 -1.38 11.98
C ASN A 206 -22.58 -0.65 10.63
N GLN A 207 -22.99 0.62 10.65
CA GLN A 207 -23.14 1.40 9.42
C GLN A 207 -21.80 1.60 8.68
N THR A 208 -20.71 1.85 9.41
CA THR A 208 -19.36 1.94 8.82
C THR A 208 -18.93 0.59 8.23
N LEU A 209 -19.15 -0.51 8.94
CA LEU A 209 -18.82 -1.86 8.48
C LEU A 209 -19.66 -2.28 7.26
N GLU A 210 -20.93 -1.91 7.20
CA GLU A 210 -21.80 -2.11 6.04
C GLU A 210 -21.33 -1.28 4.84
N SER A 211 -20.91 -0.03 5.08
CA SER A 211 -20.34 0.81 4.02
C SER A 211 -19.02 0.25 3.49
N MET A 212 -18.15 -0.25 4.38
CA MET A 212 -16.93 -0.95 4.01
C MET A 212 -17.25 -2.19 3.17
N ASP A 213 -18.25 -2.97 3.59
CA ASP A 213 -18.70 -4.15 2.87
C ASP A 213 -19.22 -3.81 1.48
N HIS A 214 -20.04 -2.76 1.34
CA HIS A 214 -20.50 -2.27 0.05
C HIS A 214 -19.33 -1.85 -0.87
N LEU A 215 -18.30 -1.17 -0.33
CA LEU A 215 -17.15 -0.74 -1.12
C LEU A 215 -16.20 -1.89 -1.49
N LEU A 216 -16.09 -2.93 -0.66
CA LEU A 216 -15.16 -4.04 -0.85
C LEU A 216 -15.78 -5.26 -1.53
N ARG A 217 -17.10 -5.43 -1.46
CA ARG A 217 -17.82 -6.50 -2.17
C ARG A 217 -17.81 -6.23 -3.66
N ARG A 218 -17.52 -7.29 -4.40
CA ARG A 218 -17.49 -7.26 -5.85
C ARG A 218 -18.91 -7.35 -6.42
N GLU A 219 -19.17 -6.55 -7.45
CA GLU A 219 -20.37 -6.68 -8.28
C GLU A 219 -20.00 -7.34 -9.62
N PRO A 220 -20.89 -8.13 -10.24
CA PRO A 220 -20.59 -8.93 -11.44
C PRO A 220 -20.10 -8.14 -12.66
N ASP A 221 -20.42 -6.85 -12.72
CA ASP A 221 -20.08 -5.92 -13.78
C ASP A 221 -18.75 -5.17 -13.53
N GLN A 222 -18.14 -5.31 -12.35
CA GLN A 222 -16.91 -4.61 -11.98
C GLN A 222 -15.64 -5.44 -12.25
N LEU A 223 -14.74 -4.83 -13.03
CA LEU A 223 -13.61 -5.48 -13.68
C LEU A 223 -12.26 -4.88 -13.27
N GLU A 224 -12.17 -4.37 -12.04
CA GLU A 224 -10.96 -3.83 -11.42
C GLU A 224 -10.87 -4.24 -9.93
N THR A 225 -9.67 -4.20 -9.37
CA THR A 225 -9.45 -4.41 -7.93
C THR A 225 -10.20 -3.34 -7.14
N ARG A 226 -11.06 -3.76 -6.22
CA ARG A 226 -11.79 -2.83 -5.35
C ARG A 226 -10.83 -2.25 -4.33
N VAL A 227 -10.73 -0.93 -4.28
CA VAL A 227 -9.93 -0.23 -3.25
C VAL A 227 -10.87 0.62 -2.41
N ALA A 228 -10.89 0.36 -1.11
CA ALA A 228 -11.60 1.17 -0.13
C ALA A 228 -10.61 1.76 0.87
N VAL A 229 -10.67 3.07 1.06
CA VAL A 229 -9.83 3.79 2.04
C VAL A 229 -10.68 4.22 3.22
N ILE A 230 -10.39 3.70 4.42
CA ILE A 230 -10.96 4.26 5.65
C ILE A 230 -9.96 5.25 6.24
N TYR A 231 -10.41 6.47 6.51
CA TYR A 231 -9.55 7.52 7.01
C TYR A 231 -10.16 8.28 8.18
N GLY A 232 -9.31 9.01 8.90
CA GLY A 232 -9.73 9.81 10.04
C GLY A 232 -8.64 9.94 11.10
N PRO A 233 -8.96 10.54 12.25
CA PRO A 233 -8.00 10.91 13.27
C PRO A 233 -7.35 9.70 13.98
N GLY A 234 -6.27 9.96 14.72
CA GLY A 234 -5.64 8.97 15.59
C GLY A 234 -6.61 8.47 16.67
N GLY A 235 -6.53 7.19 17.04
CA GLY A 235 -7.38 6.63 18.12
C GLY A 235 -8.87 6.44 17.80
N ILE A 236 -9.32 6.77 16.57
CA ILE A 236 -10.71 6.60 16.13
C ILE A 236 -11.11 5.13 15.86
N GLY A 237 -10.13 4.22 15.85
CA GLY A 237 -10.36 2.78 15.74
C GLY A 237 -10.31 2.19 14.32
N LYS A 238 -9.68 2.84 13.34
CA LYS A 238 -9.56 2.34 11.95
C LYS A 238 -9.00 0.90 11.87
N THR A 239 -7.87 0.64 12.52
CA THR A 239 -7.26 -0.69 12.58
C THR A 239 -8.20 -1.73 13.22
N GLN A 240 -8.95 -1.34 14.26
CA GLN A 240 -9.94 -2.20 14.90
C GLN A 240 -11.16 -2.47 14.00
N LEU A 241 -11.57 -1.49 13.19
CA LEU A 241 -12.60 -1.65 12.17
C LEU A 241 -12.18 -2.63 11.07
N ALA A 242 -10.94 -2.53 10.59
CA ALA A 242 -10.39 -3.47 9.62
C ALA A 242 -10.36 -4.90 10.17
N LEU A 243 -9.91 -5.09 11.42
CA LEU A 243 -9.92 -6.40 12.09
C LEU A 243 -11.34 -6.97 12.25
N GLU A 244 -12.30 -6.15 12.68
CA GLU A 244 -13.69 -6.59 12.83
C GLU A 244 -14.33 -6.91 11.47
N TYR A 245 -14.03 -6.13 10.43
CA TYR A 245 -14.47 -6.42 9.07
C TYR A 245 -13.99 -7.80 8.61
N VAL A 246 -12.68 -8.08 8.77
CA VAL A 246 -12.13 -9.41 8.48
C VAL A 246 -12.86 -10.47 9.28
N ARG A 247 -13.08 -10.27 10.58
CA ARG A 247 -13.76 -11.24 11.43
C ARG A 247 -15.18 -11.57 10.93
N ARG A 248 -15.95 -10.56 10.53
CA ARG A 248 -17.34 -10.73 10.04
C ARG A 248 -17.40 -11.33 8.63
N GLN A 249 -16.45 -10.96 7.77
CA GLN A 249 -16.45 -11.34 6.36
C GLN A 249 -15.41 -12.43 6.03
N GLN A 250 -14.78 -13.07 7.01
CA GLN A 250 -13.68 -14.03 6.79
C GLN A 250 -14.09 -15.16 5.83
N GLN A 251 -15.34 -15.61 5.95
CA GLN A 251 -15.92 -16.65 5.09
C GLN A 251 -16.04 -16.23 3.62
N HIS A 252 -15.93 -14.93 3.32
CA HIS A 252 -15.97 -14.35 1.97
C HIS A 252 -14.58 -14.24 1.30
N TYR A 253 -13.51 -14.59 2.01
CA TYR A 253 -12.16 -14.50 1.48
C TYR A 253 -11.40 -15.83 1.61
N GLY A 254 -10.72 -16.25 0.53
CA GLY A 254 -9.83 -17.41 0.55
C GLY A 254 -8.52 -17.13 1.28
N SER A 255 -8.04 -15.90 1.18
CA SER A 255 -6.76 -15.45 1.74
C SER A 255 -6.88 -14.00 2.21
N VAL A 256 -6.38 -13.68 3.41
CA VAL A 256 -6.36 -12.33 3.95
C VAL A 256 -4.94 -11.96 4.34
N PHE A 257 -4.41 -10.93 3.69
CA PHE A 257 -3.05 -10.42 3.88
C PHE A 257 -3.08 -9.08 4.62
N TRP A 258 -2.13 -8.87 5.51
CA TRP A 258 -1.99 -7.64 6.28
C TRP A 258 -0.59 -7.05 6.12
N ILE A 259 -0.52 -5.82 5.61
CA ILE A 259 0.70 -5.05 5.40
C ILE A 259 0.67 -3.82 6.31
N ASP A 260 1.73 -3.63 7.09
CA ASP A 260 1.94 -2.40 7.86
C ASP A 260 2.73 -1.37 7.04
N ALA A 261 2.01 -0.34 6.58
CA ALA A 261 2.54 0.74 5.76
C ALA A 261 2.96 1.98 6.57
N HIS A 262 3.13 1.84 7.89
CA HIS A 262 3.57 2.95 8.75
C HIS A 262 4.88 3.60 8.27
N ARG A 263 5.84 2.78 7.78
CA ARG A 263 7.13 3.22 7.23
C ARG A 263 7.56 2.33 6.04
N PRO A 264 8.46 2.80 5.18
CA PRO A 264 8.97 1.98 4.06
C PRO A 264 9.58 0.64 4.49
N ASP A 265 10.29 0.58 5.62
CA ASP A 265 10.93 -0.65 6.08
C ASP A 265 9.95 -1.64 6.72
N THR A 266 8.92 -1.13 7.43
CA THR A 266 7.83 -1.99 7.95
C THR A 266 7.04 -2.58 6.80
N PHE A 267 6.76 -1.77 5.77
CA PHE A 267 6.09 -2.21 4.55
C PHE A 267 6.85 -3.37 3.88
N LYS A 268 8.16 -3.18 3.61
CA LYS A 268 9.02 -4.22 3.01
C LYS A 268 9.01 -5.51 3.84
N THR A 269 9.06 -5.37 5.16
CA THR A 269 9.06 -6.51 6.09
C THR A 269 7.73 -7.25 6.05
N SER A 270 6.59 -6.56 6.13
CA SER A 270 5.27 -7.19 6.06
C SER A 270 5.00 -7.86 4.72
N VAL A 271 5.47 -7.29 3.60
CA VAL A 271 5.38 -7.93 2.27
C VAL A 271 6.14 -9.25 2.24
N LYS A 272 7.39 -9.27 2.74
CA LYS A 272 8.19 -10.51 2.84
C LYS A 272 7.47 -11.58 3.64
N GLU A 273 6.79 -11.20 4.71
CA GLU A 273 6.03 -12.13 5.55
C GLU A 273 4.81 -12.69 4.85
N CYS A 274 4.10 -11.89 4.06
CA CYS A 274 3.00 -12.38 3.22
C CYS A 274 3.50 -13.46 2.24
N VAL A 275 4.64 -13.24 1.58
CA VAL A 275 5.23 -14.23 0.67
C VAL A 275 5.73 -15.46 1.42
N ASN A 276 6.38 -15.29 2.57
CA ASN A 276 6.81 -16.42 3.41
C ASN A 276 5.63 -17.27 3.90
N HIS A 277 4.49 -16.64 4.19
CA HIS A 277 3.25 -17.33 4.54
C HIS A 277 2.74 -18.17 3.37
N ILE A 278 2.71 -17.61 2.15
CA ILE A 278 2.34 -18.34 0.93
C ILE A 278 3.28 -19.54 0.70
N LEU A 279 4.60 -19.32 0.79
CA LEU A 279 5.60 -20.39 0.64
C LEU A 279 5.43 -21.49 1.69
N SER A 280 5.16 -21.12 2.94
CA SER A 280 4.91 -22.07 4.02
C SER A 280 3.64 -22.87 3.79
N HIS A 281 2.57 -22.23 3.31
CA HIS A 281 1.34 -22.89 2.92
C HIS A 281 1.57 -23.91 1.79
N TYR A 282 2.31 -23.54 0.75
CA TYR A 282 2.64 -24.45 -0.35
C TYR A 282 3.48 -25.65 0.12
N LYS A 283 4.43 -25.46 1.05
CA LYS A 283 5.18 -26.56 1.68
C LYS A 283 4.26 -27.53 2.42
N VAL A 284 3.36 -27.00 3.27
CA VAL A 284 2.39 -27.83 4.02
C VAL A 284 1.48 -28.61 3.09
N ARG A 285 1.18 -28.08 1.91
CA ARG A 285 0.36 -28.73 0.88
C ARG A 285 1.11 -29.66 -0.07
N GLY A 286 2.44 -29.73 0.01
CA GLY A 286 3.26 -30.56 -0.90
C GLY A 286 3.36 -30.01 -2.33
N ILE A 287 3.27 -28.68 -2.52
CA ILE A 287 3.24 -28.02 -3.85
C ILE A 287 4.62 -27.43 -4.20
N THR A 288 5.68 -27.97 -3.60
CA THR A 288 7.04 -27.42 -3.70
C THR A 288 7.66 -27.57 -5.08
N ASP A 289 7.21 -28.55 -5.87
CA ASP A 289 7.71 -28.81 -7.21
C ASP A 289 7.01 -27.96 -8.29
N SER A 290 6.07 -27.10 -7.88
CA SER A 290 5.38 -26.22 -8.82
C SER A 290 6.29 -25.09 -9.31
N PRO A 291 6.18 -24.69 -10.60
CA PRO A 291 6.88 -23.52 -11.11
C PRO A 291 6.58 -22.24 -10.32
N ARG A 292 5.36 -22.14 -9.75
CA ARG A 292 4.94 -21.02 -8.90
C ARG A 292 5.73 -20.95 -7.60
N PHE A 293 5.94 -22.10 -6.94
CA PHE A 293 6.77 -22.16 -5.74
C PHE A 293 8.21 -21.76 -6.03
N GLY A 294 8.78 -22.29 -7.14
CA GLY A 294 10.11 -21.93 -7.61
C GLY A 294 10.27 -20.42 -7.84
N PHE A 295 9.34 -19.83 -8.60
CA PHE A 295 9.29 -18.39 -8.88
C PHE A 295 9.24 -17.55 -7.60
N LEU A 296 8.33 -17.87 -6.68
CA LEU A 296 8.20 -17.12 -5.42
C LEU A 296 9.49 -17.19 -4.58
N LYS A 297 10.11 -18.36 -4.50
CA LYS A 297 11.34 -18.57 -3.74
C LYS A 297 12.51 -17.80 -4.36
N GLU A 298 12.69 -17.91 -5.67
CA GLU A 298 13.75 -17.21 -6.41
C GLU A 298 13.64 -15.69 -6.23
N TYR A 299 12.44 -15.12 -6.42
CA TYR A 299 12.25 -13.68 -6.25
C TYR A 299 12.45 -13.24 -4.80
N MET A 300 12.10 -14.06 -3.82
CA MET A 300 12.40 -13.78 -2.41
C MET A 300 13.90 -13.76 -2.14
N ASP A 301 14.65 -14.72 -2.68
CA ASP A 301 16.10 -14.83 -2.53
C ASP A 301 16.82 -13.63 -3.20
N LEU A 302 16.25 -13.11 -4.30
CA LEU A 302 16.71 -11.88 -4.98
C LEU A 302 16.26 -10.58 -4.29
N GLY A 303 15.55 -10.66 -3.15
CA GLY A 303 15.04 -9.48 -2.42
C GLY A 303 13.83 -8.80 -3.05
N ARG A 304 13.18 -9.42 -4.04
CA ARG A 304 12.04 -8.91 -4.84
C ARG A 304 10.69 -9.40 -4.33
N ALA A 305 10.50 -9.30 -3.01
CA ALA A 305 9.32 -9.80 -2.33
C ALA A 305 8.01 -9.13 -2.80
N LYS A 306 8.07 -7.84 -3.14
CA LYS A 306 6.91 -7.08 -3.64
C LYS A 306 6.43 -7.65 -4.97
N GLU A 307 7.34 -7.87 -5.91
CA GLU A 307 7.00 -8.43 -7.21
C GLU A 307 6.50 -9.86 -7.11
N ALA A 308 7.12 -10.67 -6.25
CA ALA A 308 6.64 -12.03 -5.96
C ALA A 308 5.19 -12.01 -5.42
N PHE A 309 4.90 -11.10 -4.50
CA PHE A 309 3.58 -10.98 -3.90
C PHE A 309 2.52 -10.48 -4.89
N LEU A 310 2.82 -9.42 -5.65
CA LEU A 310 1.89 -8.89 -6.66
C LEU A 310 1.62 -9.91 -7.77
N ALA A 311 2.64 -10.64 -8.22
CA ALA A 311 2.47 -11.73 -9.18
C ALA A 311 1.56 -12.83 -8.59
N TRP A 312 1.71 -13.16 -7.31
CA TRP A 312 0.84 -14.11 -6.65
C TRP A 312 -0.63 -13.64 -6.67
N LEU A 313 -0.90 -12.41 -6.26
CA LEU A 313 -2.27 -11.84 -6.23
C LEU A 313 -2.91 -11.76 -7.63
N ALA A 314 -2.10 -11.70 -8.68
CA ALA A 314 -2.55 -11.59 -10.06
C ALA A 314 -2.93 -12.91 -10.72
N TYR A 315 -2.51 -14.07 -10.17
CA TYR A 315 -2.91 -15.36 -10.73
C TYR A 315 -4.42 -15.58 -10.63
N GLU A 316 -5.00 -16.10 -11.71
CA GLU A 316 -6.43 -16.37 -11.79
C GLU A 316 -6.91 -17.29 -10.68
N GLU A 317 -6.15 -18.30 -10.28
CA GLU A 317 -6.61 -19.26 -9.27
C GLU A 317 -6.57 -18.69 -7.85
N ASN A 318 -5.86 -17.58 -7.65
CA ASN A 318 -5.80 -16.83 -6.40
C ASN A 318 -6.95 -15.82 -6.34
N LYS A 319 -8.19 -16.32 -6.32
CA LYS A 319 -9.41 -15.49 -6.21
C LYS A 319 -9.82 -15.22 -4.77
N SER A 320 -10.62 -14.17 -4.61
CA SER A 320 -11.26 -13.73 -3.38
C SER A 320 -10.25 -13.51 -2.24
N TRP A 321 -9.13 -12.85 -2.53
CA TRP A 321 -8.24 -12.38 -1.47
C TRP A 321 -8.65 -10.99 -0.97
N LEU A 322 -8.31 -10.69 0.29
CA LEU A 322 -8.40 -9.35 0.88
C LEU A 322 -7.00 -8.90 1.28
N LEU A 323 -6.57 -7.74 0.79
CA LEU A 323 -5.31 -7.11 1.18
C LEU A 323 -5.61 -5.90 2.08
N ILE A 324 -5.08 -5.92 3.29
CA ILE A 324 -5.18 -4.80 4.23
C ILE A 324 -3.86 -4.06 4.26
N ILE A 325 -3.89 -2.77 3.96
CA ILE A 325 -2.75 -1.86 4.06
C ILE A 325 -3.04 -0.91 5.23
N ASP A 326 -2.47 -1.21 6.39
CA ASP A 326 -2.72 -0.48 7.63
C ASP A 326 -1.69 0.65 7.82
N ASN A 327 -2.09 1.76 8.41
CA ASN A 327 -1.24 2.91 8.75
C ASN A 327 -0.53 3.57 7.56
N LEU A 328 -1.19 3.72 6.41
CA LEU A 328 -0.65 4.47 5.27
C LEU A 328 -0.71 5.99 5.52
N ASP A 329 -0.01 6.46 6.55
CA ASP A 329 -0.12 7.82 7.09
C ASP A 329 0.93 8.78 6.52
N ASP A 330 2.05 8.27 6.04
CA ASP A 330 3.20 9.07 5.57
C ASP A 330 3.06 9.43 4.07
N PRO A 331 3.01 10.72 3.69
CA PRO A 331 2.97 11.15 2.29
C PRO A 331 4.17 10.75 1.44
N GLU A 332 5.37 10.65 2.06
CA GLU A 332 6.61 10.22 1.42
C GLU A 332 6.81 8.71 1.46
N SER A 333 5.86 7.97 2.05
CA SER A 333 5.87 6.51 2.03
C SER A 333 5.53 5.95 0.66
N VAL A 334 5.25 4.64 0.61
CA VAL A 334 4.99 3.93 -0.63
C VAL A 334 3.71 4.44 -1.30
N SER A 335 3.83 4.82 -2.58
CA SER A 335 2.68 5.19 -3.41
C SER A 335 1.69 4.03 -3.50
N LEU A 336 0.43 4.28 -3.14
CA LEU A 336 -0.63 3.28 -3.19
C LEU A 336 -0.75 2.67 -4.60
N LYS A 337 -0.60 3.49 -5.66
CA LYS A 337 -0.64 3.02 -7.06
C LYS A 337 0.42 1.97 -7.37
N GLU A 338 1.59 2.03 -6.71
CA GLU A 338 2.68 1.09 -6.96
C GLU A 338 2.51 -0.26 -6.24
N ILE A 339 1.58 -0.34 -5.30
CA ILE A 339 1.34 -1.55 -4.47
C ILE A 339 0.00 -2.19 -4.72
N LEU A 340 -0.85 -1.56 -5.54
CA LEU A 340 -2.10 -2.15 -5.98
C LEU A 340 -1.83 -3.23 -7.04
N PRO A 341 -2.36 -4.44 -6.86
CA PRO A 341 -2.26 -5.46 -7.87
C PRO A 341 -3.15 -5.09 -9.07
N SER A 342 -2.61 -5.22 -10.28
CA SER A 342 -3.34 -4.98 -11.53
C SER A 342 -4.20 -6.20 -11.88
N THR A 343 -5.24 -6.45 -11.08
CA THR A 343 -6.06 -7.66 -11.16
C THR A 343 -7.52 -7.37 -10.80
N ILE A 344 -8.37 -8.39 -10.90
CA ILE A 344 -9.79 -8.35 -10.51
C ILE A 344 -10.12 -9.39 -9.42
N TRP A 345 -9.11 -10.13 -8.97
CA TRP A 345 -9.29 -11.33 -8.16
C TRP A 345 -9.49 -11.06 -6.67
N GLY A 346 -9.43 -9.81 -6.20
CA GLY A 346 -9.60 -9.49 -4.79
C GLY A 346 -9.85 -8.02 -4.50
N SER A 347 -9.81 -7.68 -3.22
CA SER A 347 -10.15 -6.36 -2.69
C SER A 347 -9.05 -5.83 -1.78
N VAL A 348 -8.88 -4.52 -1.74
CA VAL A 348 -7.88 -3.81 -0.95
C VAL A 348 -8.58 -2.86 0.01
N LEU A 349 -8.30 -3.00 1.31
CA LEU A 349 -8.72 -2.09 2.35
C LEU A 349 -7.50 -1.32 2.87
N VAL A 350 -7.56 0.01 2.84
CA VAL A 350 -6.49 0.88 3.33
C VAL A 350 -6.97 1.59 4.60
N THR A 351 -6.12 1.67 5.63
CA THR A 351 -6.35 2.55 6.78
C THR A 351 -5.35 3.70 6.77
N SER A 352 -5.82 4.93 7.02
CA SER A 352 -4.95 6.11 6.97
C SER A 352 -5.46 7.30 7.79
N ARG A 353 -4.59 8.25 8.13
CA ARG A 353 -4.94 9.60 8.63
C ARG A 353 -4.99 10.63 7.50
N ARG A 354 -4.56 10.26 6.30
CA ARG A 354 -4.46 11.14 5.13
C ARG A 354 -5.81 11.33 4.47
N SER A 355 -6.34 12.56 4.53
CA SER A 355 -7.57 12.94 3.83
C SER A 355 -7.33 13.13 2.32
N ASP A 356 -6.10 13.37 1.87
CA ASP A 356 -5.78 13.50 0.43
C ASP A 356 -6.05 12.20 -0.36
N LEU A 357 -5.96 11.04 0.31
CA LEU A 357 -6.33 9.75 -0.30
C LEU A 357 -7.82 9.68 -0.65
N ALA A 358 -8.68 10.42 0.05
CA ALA A 358 -10.11 10.46 -0.21
C ALA A 358 -10.47 11.09 -1.57
N VAL A 359 -9.57 11.91 -2.13
CA VAL A 359 -9.78 12.55 -3.44
C VAL A 359 -9.58 11.56 -4.58
N SER A 360 -8.69 10.57 -4.40
CA SER A 360 -8.26 9.65 -5.46
C SER A 360 -8.94 8.29 -5.40
N TRP A 361 -9.62 7.96 -4.31
CA TRP A 361 -10.14 6.61 -4.04
C TRP A 361 -11.50 6.65 -3.35
N ASN A 362 -12.28 5.57 -3.53
CA ASN A 362 -13.47 5.34 -2.74
C ASN A 362 -13.08 5.29 -1.26
N SER A 363 -13.68 6.19 -0.48
CA SER A 363 -13.22 6.43 0.88
C SER A 363 -14.37 6.63 1.86
N ILE A 364 -14.10 6.31 3.12
CA ILE A 364 -15.01 6.49 4.25
C ILE A 364 -14.26 7.24 5.33
N GLU A 365 -14.73 8.43 5.66
CA GLU A 365 -14.31 9.10 6.89
C GLU A 365 -14.92 8.35 8.07
N VAL A 366 -14.09 7.83 8.97
CA VAL A 366 -14.57 7.10 10.14
C VAL A 366 -15.09 8.13 11.15
N PRO A 367 -16.40 8.12 11.47
CA PRO A 367 -16.96 9.10 12.38
C PRO A 367 -16.49 8.84 13.83
N LEU A 368 -16.75 9.79 14.72
CA LEU A 368 -16.76 9.51 16.16
C LEU A 368 -17.79 8.42 16.49
N MET A 369 -17.63 7.77 17.65
CA MET A 369 -18.66 6.83 18.11
C MET A 369 -19.94 7.61 18.40
N ASN A 370 -21.09 7.01 18.12
CA ASN A 370 -22.33 7.59 18.63
C ASN A 370 -22.42 7.35 20.15
N HIS A 371 -23.46 7.91 20.75
CA HIS A 371 -23.71 7.84 22.19
C HIS A 371 -23.79 6.39 22.70
N ASP A 372 -24.68 5.57 22.13
CA ASP A 372 -24.89 4.18 22.54
C ASP A 372 -23.62 3.32 22.39
N GLU A 373 -22.91 3.52 21.28
CA GLU A 373 -21.64 2.84 21.03
C GLU A 373 -20.60 3.20 22.10
N SER A 374 -20.49 4.50 22.43
CA SER A 374 -19.54 5.02 23.41
C SER A 374 -19.85 4.49 24.81
N PHE A 375 -21.12 4.54 25.20
CA PHE A 375 -21.58 4.04 26.48
C PHE A 375 -21.31 2.53 26.58
N GLY A 376 -21.68 1.76 25.54
CA GLY A 376 -21.41 0.33 25.47
C GLY A 376 -19.93 -0.03 25.58
N LEU A 377 -19.05 0.75 24.94
CA LEU A 377 -17.60 0.55 25.06
C LEU A 377 -17.11 0.80 26.48
N LEU A 378 -17.54 1.90 27.11
CA LEU A 378 -17.16 2.22 28.50
C LEU A 378 -17.59 1.12 29.47
N MET A 379 -18.81 0.59 29.34
CA MET A 379 -19.28 -0.50 30.21
C MET A 379 -18.47 -1.78 30.02
N ARG A 380 -18.17 -2.16 28.77
CA ARG A 380 -17.37 -3.36 28.46
C ARG A 380 -15.93 -3.24 28.93
N SER A 381 -15.32 -2.07 28.78
CA SER A 381 -13.93 -1.81 29.19
C SER A 381 -13.80 -1.65 30.70
N SER A 382 -14.80 -1.08 31.37
CA SER A 382 -14.83 -0.97 32.85
C SER A 382 -15.33 -2.23 33.56
N ASN A 383 -16.02 -3.11 32.82
CA ASN A 383 -16.75 -4.25 33.36
C ASN A 383 -17.70 -3.85 34.51
N SER A 384 -18.37 -2.70 34.35
CA SER A 384 -19.29 -2.11 35.32
C SER A 384 -20.54 -1.60 34.59
N TYR A 385 -21.73 -1.84 35.15
CA TYR A 385 -23.03 -1.55 34.53
C TYR A 385 -23.94 -0.87 35.56
N PRO A 386 -23.86 0.46 35.72
CA PRO A 386 -24.62 1.17 36.72
C PRO A 386 -26.11 1.23 36.33
N GLU A 387 -26.99 1.11 37.31
CA GLU A 387 -28.44 1.19 37.08
C GLU A 387 -28.84 2.57 36.52
N THR A 388 -29.78 2.57 35.59
CA THR A 388 -30.27 3.80 34.93
C THR A 388 -30.82 4.77 35.97
N GLY A 389 -30.47 6.06 35.84
CA GLY A 389 -30.94 7.12 36.72
C GLY A 389 -30.11 7.34 37.99
N THR A 390 -29.18 6.43 38.32
CA THR A 390 -28.23 6.60 39.43
C THR A 390 -27.18 7.69 39.15
N GLU A 391 -26.51 8.18 40.19
CA GLU A 391 -25.39 9.11 40.05
C GLU A 391 -24.23 8.50 39.25
N GLU A 392 -23.98 7.21 39.43
CA GLU A 392 -22.95 6.47 38.70
C GLU A 392 -23.26 6.39 37.21
N HIS A 393 -24.53 6.17 36.84
CA HIS A 393 -24.96 6.21 35.45
C HIS A 393 -24.77 7.60 34.83
N ARG A 394 -25.17 8.68 35.55
CA ARG A 394 -24.92 10.07 35.09
C ARG A 394 -23.43 10.39 34.98
N SER A 395 -22.59 9.82 35.82
CA SER A 395 -21.14 9.99 35.78
C SER A 395 -20.52 9.26 34.58
N ALA A 396 -20.98 8.04 34.27
CA ALA A 396 -20.59 7.33 33.05
C ALA A 396 -20.96 8.11 31.78
N GLU A 397 -22.16 8.69 31.76
CA GLU A 397 -22.63 9.60 30.70
C GLU A 397 -21.72 10.83 30.54
N ALA A 398 -21.39 11.50 31.64
CA ALA A 398 -20.48 12.64 31.62
C ALA A 398 -19.08 12.24 31.13
N ILE A 399 -18.56 11.07 31.50
CA ILE A 399 -17.26 10.58 31.04
C ILE A 399 -17.24 10.47 29.51
N ILE A 400 -18.20 9.80 28.87
CA ILE A 400 -18.17 9.62 27.41
C ILE A 400 -18.26 10.96 26.66
N GLN A 401 -19.00 11.93 27.20
CA GLN A 401 -19.09 13.29 26.67
C GLN A 401 -17.76 14.03 26.80
N ARG A 402 -17.10 13.97 27.97
CA ARG A 402 -15.80 14.60 28.22
C ARG A 402 -14.71 14.03 27.31
N LEU A 403 -14.79 12.73 27.01
CA LEU A 403 -13.87 12.02 26.13
C LEU A 403 -14.24 12.16 24.65
N ALA A 404 -15.20 13.03 24.32
CA ALA A 404 -15.62 13.37 22.96
C ALA A 404 -15.96 12.14 22.10
N HIS A 405 -16.51 11.10 22.72
CA HIS A 405 -16.87 9.86 22.03
C HIS A 405 -15.71 9.18 21.26
N LEU A 406 -14.47 9.41 21.69
CA LEU A 406 -13.29 8.84 21.05
C LEU A 406 -12.99 7.43 21.63
N PRO A 407 -12.99 6.36 20.81
CA PRO A 407 -12.88 5.00 21.31
C PRO A 407 -11.62 4.74 22.14
N LEU A 408 -10.46 5.25 21.71
CA LEU A 408 -9.21 5.04 22.43
C LEU A 408 -9.27 5.63 23.84
N ALA A 409 -9.70 6.89 23.98
CA ALA A 409 -9.82 7.56 25.28
C ALA A 409 -10.83 6.83 26.19
N ILE A 410 -11.98 6.42 25.64
CA ILE A 410 -13.00 5.66 26.39
C ILE A 410 -12.46 4.32 26.88
N SER A 411 -11.77 3.57 26.01
CA SER A 411 -11.22 2.26 26.39
C SER A 411 -10.15 2.37 27.48
N GLN A 412 -9.32 3.43 27.45
CA GLN A 412 -8.34 3.72 28.49
C GLN A 412 -9.02 4.09 29.81
N ALA A 413 -10.05 4.95 29.78
CA ALA A 413 -10.83 5.29 30.96
C ALA A 413 -11.49 4.05 31.59
N GLY A 414 -12.12 3.21 30.77
CA GLY A 414 -12.70 1.96 31.23
C GLY A 414 -11.67 1.01 31.86
N ALA A 415 -10.52 0.82 31.20
CA ALA A 415 -9.44 0.00 31.74
C ALA A 415 -8.90 0.52 33.08
N TYR A 416 -8.78 1.84 33.24
CA TYR A 416 -8.42 2.47 34.51
C TYR A 416 -9.44 2.16 35.60
N ILE A 417 -10.74 2.32 35.29
CA ILE A 417 -11.83 2.03 36.22
C ILE A 417 -11.81 0.56 36.67
N ALA A 418 -11.50 -0.35 35.75
CA ALA A 418 -11.39 -1.79 36.02
C ALA A 418 -10.11 -2.21 36.76
N MET A 419 -9.10 -1.34 36.88
CA MET A 419 -7.76 -1.67 37.39
C MET A 419 -7.74 -2.16 38.85
N HIS A 420 -8.75 -1.80 39.64
CA HIS A 420 -8.85 -2.16 41.07
C HIS A 420 -9.77 -3.37 41.27
N HIS A 421 -9.46 -4.24 42.24
CA HIS A 421 -10.27 -5.43 42.55
C HIS A 421 -11.75 -5.10 42.80
N SER A 422 -12.03 -3.96 43.43
CA SER A 422 -13.41 -3.51 43.68
C SER A 422 -13.98 -2.63 42.57
N ARG A 423 -13.18 -2.28 41.55
CA ARG A 423 -13.40 -1.19 40.60
C ARG A 423 -13.52 0.16 41.32
N ILE A 424 -13.22 1.26 40.65
CA ILE A 424 -13.56 2.58 41.22
C ILE A 424 -14.91 3.06 40.68
N PRO A 425 -15.67 3.86 41.44
CA PRO A 425 -16.88 4.48 40.93
C PRO A 425 -16.58 5.39 39.72
N PHE A 426 -17.50 5.45 38.76
CA PHE A 426 -17.43 6.38 37.62
C PHE A 426 -17.31 7.81 38.09
N LYS A 427 -18.04 8.19 39.16
CA LYS A 427 -17.94 9.54 39.74
C LYS A 427 -16.52 9.87 40.19
N THR A 428 -15.84 8.92 40.83
CA THR A 428 -14.45 9.09 41.28
C THR A 428 -13.48 9.28 40.11
N TYR A 429 -13.64 8.52 39.02
CA TYR A 429 -12.83 8.71 37.82
C TYR A 429 -13.10 10.07 37.16
N LEU A 430 -14.36 10.46 37.04
CA LEU A 430 -14.75 11.75 36.47
C LEU A 430 -14.11 12.92 37.25
N ASP A 431 -14.20 12.90 38.58
CA ASP A 431 -13.60 13.93 39.44
C ASP A 431 -12.07 13.99 39.29
N LEU A 432 -11.43 12.83 39.10
CA LEU A 432 -9.99 12.76 38.83
C LEU A 432 -9.64 13.37 37.47
N TYR A 433 -10.41 13.03 36.42
CA TYR A 433 -10.23 13.54 35.08
C TYR A 433 -10.39 15.07 35.04
N GLU A 434 -11.39 15.61 35.72
CA GLU A 434 -11.66 17.06 35.76
C GLU A 434 -10.59 17.86 36.50
N LYS A 435 -9.93 17.25 37.49
CA LYS A 435 -8.86 17.87 38.29
C LYS A 435 -7.47 17.73 37.65
N TYR A 436 -7.31 16.90 36.63
CA TYR A 436 -6.00 16.65 36.03
C TYR A 436 -5.51 17.88 35.25
N PRO A 437 -4.30 18.41 35.53
CA PRO A 437 -3.80 19.61 34.89
C PRO A 437 -3.52 19.36 33.40
N ARG A 438 -4.12 20.16 32.50
CA ARG A 438 -4.05 19.95 31.04
C ARG A 438 -2.79 20.53 30.36
N ASP A 439 -1.78 20.91 31.13
CA ASP A 439 -0.88 22.00 30.72
C ASP A 439 0.43 21.61 30.00
N ILE A 440 0.77 20.33 29.84
CA ILE A 440 2.16 19.95 29.43
C ILE A 440 2.27 19.26 28.05
N LEU A 441 1.43 18.26 27.71
CA LEU A 441 1.54 17.54 26.42
C LEU A 441 0.64 18.09 25.30
N SER A 442 -0.48 18.73 25.66
CA SER A 442 -1.43 19.42 24.76
C SER A 442 -0.77 20.49 23.86
N ARG A 443 0.32 21.10 24.34
CA ARG A 443 1.11 22.08 23.58
C ARG A 443 2.02 21.47 22.50
N ARG A 444 2.35 20.17 22.57
CA ARG A 444 3.28 19.50 21.63
C ARG A 444 2.58 18.65 20.55
N ALA A 445 1.31 18.30 20.72
CA ALA A 445 0.59 17.39 19.81
C ALA A 445 0.01 18.04 18.54
N ARG A 446 0.12 19.38 18.36
CA ARG A 446 -0.46 20.13 17.22
C ARG A 446 0.26 19.93 15.88
N MET A 447 0.66 18.70 15.53
CA MET A 447 1.49 18.43 14.34
C MET A 447 0.78 17.62 13.23
N VAL A 448 -0.54 17.42 13.28
CA VAL A 448 -1.28 16.79 12.16
C VAL A 448 -2.63 17.48 11.97
N ASP A 449 -3.03 17.73 10.72
CA ASP A 449 -4.20 18.51 10.24
C ASP A 449 -5.59 18.15 10.83
N TRP A 450 -5.68 17.19 11.72
CA TRP A 450 -6.90 16.90 12.46
C TRP A 450 -6.91 17.75 13.73
N ASP A 451 -7.64 18.86 13.72
CA ASP A 451 -7.86 19.79 14.85
C ASP A 451 -8.70 19.16 15.99
N MET A 452 -8.51 17.87 16.24
CA MET A 452 -9.13 17.14 17.33
C MET A 452 -8.38 17.39 18.64
N LYS A 453 -9.13 17.28 19.73
CA LYS A 453 -8.62 17.35 21.11
C LYS A 453 -7.73 16.15 21.42
N ASP A 454 -6.53 16.07 20.83
CA ASP A 454 -5.48 15.12 21.21
C ASP A 454 -5.23 15.12 22.73
N ASP A 455 -5.54 16.25 23.38
CA ASP A 455 -5.67 16.42 24.82
C ASP A 455 -6.45 15.29 25.51
N THR A 456 -7.53 14.74 24.94
CA THR A 456 -8.35 13.73 25.64
C THR A 456 -7.63 12.39 25.78
N VAL A 457 -7.04 11.87 24.70
CA VAL A 457 -6.25 10.63 24.72
C VAL A 457 -4.99 10.80 25.58
N LEU A 458 -4.32 11.94 25.44
CA LEU A 458 -3.13 12.24 26.25
C LEU A 458 -3.50 12.31 27.74
N THR A 459 -4.59 12.98 28.11
CA THR A 459 -5.06 13.07 29.50
C THR A 459 -5.39 11.67 30.06
N THR A 460 -6.13 10.84 29.32
CA THR A 460 -6.47 9.49 29.78
C THR A 460 -5.25 8.58 29.92
N TRP A 461 -4.26 8.75 29.03
CA TRP A 461 -2.97 8.07 29.12
C TRP A 461 -2.16 8.55 30.33
N GLU A 462 -2.03 9.87 30.56
CA GLU A 462 -1.29 10.46 31.67
C GLU A 462 -1.86 10.03 33.03
N ILE A 463 -3.18 10.05 33.19
CA ILE A 463 -3.87 9.55 34.39
C ILE A 463 -3.51 8.08 34.64
N SER A 464 -3.56 7.26 33.60
CA SER A 464 -3.26 5.83 33.69
C SER A 464 -1.79 5.57 34.00
N PHE A 465 -0.89 6.30 33.34
CA PHE A 465 0.55 6.23 33.56
C PHE A 465 0.91 6.63 34.99
N ALA A 466 0.34 7.72 35.51
CA ALA A 466 0.55 8.15 36.89
C ALA A 466 0.10 7.10 37.92
N ALA A 467 -1.03 6.43 37.67
CA ALA A 467 -1.48 5.33 38.53
C ALA A 467 -0.57 4.11 38.46
N VAL A 468 -0.08 3.73 37.27
CA VAL A 468 0.92 2.67 37.10
C VAL A 468 2.21 3.04 37.84
N GLN A 469 2.73 4.26 37.64
CA GLN A 469 3.95 4.74 38.29
C GLN A 469 3.84 4.72 39.81
N LYS A 470 2.67 5.10 40.37
CA LYS A 470 2.43 5.05 41.81
C LYS A 470 2.35 3.62 42.35
N LYS A 471 1.75 2.69 41.60
CA LYS A 471 1.53 1.30 42.03
C LYS A 471 2.74 0.40 41.81
N MET A 472 3.46 0.60 40.71
CA MET A 472 4.59 -0.22 40.26
C MET A 472 5.55 0.65 39.40
N PRO A 473 6.49 1.38 40.04
CA PRO A 473 7.44 2.25 39.34
C PRO A 473 8.26 1.56 38.25
N GLU A 474 8.57 0.28 38.44
CA GLU A 474 9.31 -0.54 37.49
C GLU A 474 8.52 -0.75 36.19
N ALA A 475 7.19 -0.97 36.30
CA ALA A 475 6.32 -1.11 35.13
C ALA A 475 6.19 0.22 34.37
N ALA A 476 6.12 1.36 35.07
CA ALA A 476 6.15 2.67 34.43
C ALA A 476 7.47 2.91 33.68
N THR A 477 8.60 2.50 34.27
CA THR A 477 9.92 2.57 33.62
C THR A 477 9.95 1.72 32.35
N MET A 478 9.39 0.51 32.40
CA MET A 478 9.27 -0.37 31.23
C MET A 478 8.41 0.26 30.11
N LEU A 479 7.29 0.92 30.46
CA LEU A 479 6.47 1.65 29.49
C LEU A 479 7.25 2.79 28.82
N LEU A 480 8.05 3.55 29.58
CA LEU A 480 8.91 4.62 29.02
C LEU A 480 10.01 4.07 28.12
N ILE A 481 10.66 2.96 28.50
CA ILE A 481 11.63 2.27 27.65
C ILE A 481 10.96 1.80 26.36
N SER A 482 9.76 1.22 26.46
CA SER A 482 9.00 0.74 25.30
C SER A 482 8.68 1.87 24.31
N GLY A 483 8.49 3.10 24.79
CA GLY A 483 8.31 4.28 23.93
C GLY A 483 9.54 4.65 23.08
N ASN A 484 10.71 4.09 23.37
CA ASN A 484 11.95 4.27 22.59
C ASN A 484 12.24 3.10 21.64
N LEU A 485 11.38 2.08 21.62
CA LEU A 485 11.52 0.90 20.76
C LEU A 485 10.64 1.03 19.51
N ALA A 486 10.80 0.10 18.57
CA ALA A 486 9.90 -0.01 17.43
C ALA A 486 8.44 -0.20 17.91
N PRO A 487 7.44 0.41 17.25
CA PRO A 487 6.06 0.46 17.75
C PRO A 487 5.33 -0.90 17.73
N GLN A 488 5.94 -1.94 17.16
CA GLN A 488 5.35 -3.27 17.03
C GLN A 488 6.40 -4.36 17.23
N ARG A 489 5.93 -5.57 17.56
CA ARG A 489 6.74 -6.81 17.64
C ARG A 489 7.94 -6.74 18.57
N ILE A 490 7.81 -5.95 19.63
CA ILE A 490 8.77 -5.94 20.72
C ILE A 490 8.72 -7.32 21.39
N SER A 491 9.83 -8.05 21.36
CA SER A 491 9.90 -9.39 21.98
C SER A 491 9.71 -9.28 23.49
N HIS A 492 8.84 -10.11 24.06
CA HIS A 492 8.69 -10.20 25.51
C HIS A 492 9.99 -10.66 26.19
N GLU A 493 10.80 -11.46 25.50
CA GLU A 493 12.10 -11.93 26.00
C GLU A 493 13.06 -10.77 26.28
N LEU A 494 12.97 -9.67 25.53
CA LEU A 494 13.76 -8.46 25.78
C LEU A 494 13.58 -7.95 27.21
N PHE A 495 12.34 -7.99 27.70
CA PHE A 495 12.01 -7.56 29.06
C PHE A 495 12.30 -8.64 30.10
N ALA A 496 12.12 -9.92 29.74
CA ALA A 496 12.40 -11.04 30.63
C ALA A 496 13.90 -11.21 30.94
N TYR A 497 14.78 -11.03 29.96
CA TYR A 497 16.24 -11.20 30.12
C TYR A 497 16.98 -9.94 30.57
N GLY A 498 16.40 -8.75 30.37
CA GLY A 498 17.03 -7.48 30.73
C GLY A 498 17.19 -7.21 32.24
N GLY A 499 16.85 -8.17 33.11
CA GLY A 499 16.97 -8.01 34.57
C GLY A 499 15.97 -7.05 35.20
N PHE A 500 14.99 -6.55 34.45
CA PHE A 500 13.95 -5.65 34.94
C PHE A 500 12.99 -6.31 35.95
N PHE A 501 12.95 -7.65 35.98
CA PHE A 501 12.18 -8.44 36.94
C PHE A 501 13.12 -9.13 37.93
N SER A 502 13.60 -8.40 38.93
CA SER A 502 14.28 -9.00 40.10
C SER A 502 13.31 -9.73 41.05
N GLY A 503 11.99 -9.70 40.76
CA GLY A 503 10.95 -10.48 41.45
C GLY A 503 10.32 -11.50 40.51
N LYS A 504 10.35 -12.78 40.90
CA LYS A 504 9.81 -13.95 40.20
C LYS A 504 8.50 -13.64 39.45
N LEU A 505 8.55 -13.60 38.12
CA LEU A 505 7.37 -13.78 37.29
C LEU A 505 6.87 -15.21 37.48
N ASN A 506 5.66 -15.36 38.02
CA ASN A 506 5.01 -16.64 38.21
C ASN A 506 4.76 -17.28 36.82
N PRO A 507 5.32 -18.45 36.50
CA PRO A 507 5.25 -19.06 35.16
C PRO A 507 3.85 -19.59 34.77
N SER A 508 2.81 -19.22 35.50
CA SER A 508 1.42 -19.70 35.29
C SER A 508 0.54 -18.75 34.47
N ILE A 509 1.13 -17.77 33.78
CA ILE A 509 0.43 -16.95 32.78
C ILE A 509 1.07 -17.25 31.41
N THR A 510 0.74 -18.42 30.86
CA THR A 510 1.03 -18.84 29.48
C THR A 510 -0.27 -19.14 28.76
#